data_AF-A0A382LK24-F1
#
_entry.id   AF-A0A382LK24-F1
#
_cell.length_a   1.000
_cell.length_b   1.000
_cell.length_c   1.000
_cell.angle_alpha   90.00
_cell.angle_beta   90.00
_cell.angle_gamma   90.00
#
_symmetry.space_group_name_H-M   'P 1'
#
loop_
_entity.id
_entity.type
_entity.pdbx_description
1 polymer ?
#
loop_
_entity_poly.entity_id
_entity_poly.type
_entity_poly.pdbx_seq_one_letter_code
_entity_poly.pdbx_strand_id
1 'polypeptide(L)' 'DEQLARLRSPIGLDIGARTPEETAVSIVSEIIALRTGRSTRALSATDGPIHD' A
#
# COMPACT_ATOMS: atom_id res chain seq x y z
N ASP A 1 -15.00 -13.90 6.63
CA ASP A 1 -15.21 -12.45 6.36
C ASP A 1 -14.32 -11.55 7.19
N GLU A 2 -14.29 -11.67 8.52
CA GLU A 2 -13.45 -10.83 9.39
C GLU A 2 -11.94 -10.86 9.05
N GLN A 3 -11.42 -12.03 8.66
CA GLN A 3 -10.02 -12.15 8.23
C GLN A 3 -9.75 -11.42 6.90
N LEU A 4 -10.69 -11.47 5.96
CA LEU A 4 -10.62 -10.75 4.70
C LEU A 4 -10.68 -9.23 4.91
N ALA A 5 -11.45 -8.75 5.89
CA ALA A 5 -11.52 -7.34 6.23
C ALA A 5 -10.17 -6.75 6.70
N ARG A 6 -9.24 -7.59 7.17
CA ARG A 6 -7.88 -7.19 7.57
C ARG A 6 -6.86 -7.32 6.44
N LEU A 7 -7.25 -7.88 5.29
CA LEU A 7 -6.36 -8.03 4.15
C LEU A 7 -6.18 -6.69 3.44
N ARG A 8 -4.92 -6.26 3.28
CA ARG A 8 -4.56 -5.12 2.45
C ARG A 8 -4.07 -5.62 1.11
N SER A 9 -4.90 -5.50 0.09
CA SER A 9 -4.57 -5.89 -1.27
C SER A 9 -5.17 -4.88 -2.26
N PRO A 10 -4.35 -4.25 -3.11
CA PRO A 10 -2.87 -4.24 -3.10
C PRO A 10 -2.28 -3.56 -1.84
N ILE A 11 -1.10 -4.03 -1.42
CA ILE A 11 -0.31 -3.45 -0.32
C ILE A 11 0.70 -2.44 -0.86
N GLY A 12 0.96 -1.41 -0.07
CA GLY A 12 1.90 -0.33 -0.33
C GLY A 12 1.20 1.03 -0.46
N LEU A 13 1.98 2.09 -0.30
CA LEU A 13 1.55 3.45 -0.65
C LEU A 13 1.69 3.69 -2.15
N ASP A 14 0.79 4.49 -2.71
CA ASP A 14 0.91 4.90 -4.10
C ASP A 14 1.97 6.01 -4.24
N ILE A 15 3.21 5.55 -4.41
CA ILE A 15 4.41 6.36 -4.68
C ILE A 15 4.88 6.24 -6.13
N GLY A 16 4.13 5.56 -7.00
CA GLY A 16 4.54 5.27 -8.38
C GLY A 16 5.72 4.31 -8.49
N ALA A 17 5.82 3.31 -7.63
CA ALA A 17 6.91 2.32 -7.63
C ALA A 17 6.97 1.53 -8.95
N ARG A 18 8.19 1.35 -9.48
CA ARG A 18 8.51 0.65 -10.75
C ARG A 18 9.59 -0.40 -10.58
N THR A 19 10.39 -0.32 -9.52
CA THR A 19 11.43 -1.31 -9.17
C THR A 19 11.03 -2.14 -7.95
N PRO A 20 11.66 -3.32 -7.76
CA PRO A 20 11.48 -4.10 -6.53
C PRO A 20 11.84 -3.30 -5.27
N GLU A 21 12.89 -2.49 -5.32
CA GLU A 21 13.33 -1.65 -4.20
C GLU A 21 12.29 -0.57 -3.88
N GLU A 22 11.73 0.08 -4.89
CA GLU A 22 10.64 1.05 -4.71
C GLU A 22 9.38 0.39 -4.16
N THR A 23 9.09 -0.85 -4.58
CA THR A 23 7.97 -1.64 -4.04
C THR A 23 8.20 -1.96 -2.57
N ALA A 24 9.43 -2.31 -2.18
CA ALA A 24 9.76 -2.52 -0.77
C ALA A 24 9.56 -1.23 0.05
N VAL A 25 9.97 -0.07 -0.48
CA VAL A 25 9.72 1.22 0.16
C VAL A 25 8.22 1.48 0.30
N SER A 26 7.41 1.25 -0.74
CA SER A 26 5.96 1.50 -0.68
C SER A 26 5.28 0.68 0.42
N ILE A 27 5.66 -0.58 0.59
CA ILE A 27 5.15 -1.49 1.64
C ILE A 27 5.58 -0.99 3.02
N VAL A 28 6.87 -0.73 3.23
CA VAL A 28 7.39 -0.27 4.53
C VAL A 28 6.77 1.07 4.92
N SER A 29 6.56 1.97 3.96
CA SER A 29 5.89 3.25 4.19
C SER A 29 4.45 3.07 4.65
N GLU A 30 3.68 2.13 4.08
CA GLU A 30 2.30 1.86 4.55
C GLU A 30 2.30 1.32 5.99
N ILE A 31 3.21 0.39 6.31
CA ILE A 31 3.36 -0.15 7.66
C ILE A 31 3.66 0.97 8.67
N ILE A 32 4.58 1.87 8.34
CA ILE A 32 4.94 3.00 9.21
C ILE A 32 3.75 3.96 9.35
N ALA A 33 3.06 4.29 8.26
CA ALA A 33 1.91 5.19 8.28
C ALA A 33 0.79 4.66 9.18
N LEU A 34 0.46 3.37 9.07
CA LEU A 34 -0.52 2.71 9.94
C LEU A 34 -0.07 2.72 11.41
N ARG A 35 1.20 2.38 11.69
CA ARG A 35 1.75 2.36 13.05
C ARG A 35 1.82 3.74 13.71
N THR A 36 1.97 4.80 12.92
CA THR A 36 2.13 6.18 13.41
C THR A 36 0.87 7.04 13.26
N GLY A 37 -0.23 6.46 12.77
CA GLY A 37 -1.50 7.16 12.58
C GLY A 37 -1.44 8.27 11.51
N ARG A 38 -0.58 8.12 10.50
CA ARG A 38 -0.45 9.12 9.42
C ARG A 38 -1.36 8.80 8.25
N SER A 39 -2.06 9.84 7.77
CA SER A 39 -2.84 9.76 6.55
C SER A 39 -1.92 9.64 5.35
N THR A 40 -2.19 8.65 4.50
CA THR A 40 -1.44 8.36 3.27
C THR A 40 -2.40 7.76 2.24
N ARG A 41 -2.02 7.78 0.97
CA ARG A 41 -2.80 7.15 -0.10
C ARG A 41 -2.32 5.72 -0.30
N ALA A 42 -3.05 4.76 0.26
CA ALA A 42 -2.77 3.34 0.05
C ALA A 42 -3.16 2.92 -1.38
N LEU A 43 -2.43 1.96 -1.96
CA LEU A 43 -2.76 1.35 -3.25
C LEU A 43 -4.12 0.65 -3.21
N SER A 44 -4.50 0.06 -2.07
CA SER A 44 -5.84 -0.54 -1.88
C SER A 44 -6.99 0.46 -1.99
N ALA A 45 -6.71 1.76 -1.97
CA ALA A 45 -7.70 2.82 -2.13
C ALA A 45 -7.67 3.47 -3.52
N THR A 46 -6.82 2.98 -4.44
CA THR A 46 -6.76 3.47 -5.83
C THR A 46 -7.59 2.58 -6.75
N ASP A 47 -8.18 3.19 -7.77
CA ASP A 47 -8.92 2.47 -8.80
C ASP A 47 -7.98 2.02 -9.93
N GLY A 48 -8.26 0.84 -10.49
CA GLY A 48 -7.53 0.29 -11.63
C GLY A 48 -6.28 -0.53 -11.27
N PRO A 49 -5.55 -1.00 -12.29
CA PRO A 49 -4.33 -1.77 -12.09
C PRO A 49 -3.21 -0.94 -11.42
N ILE A 50 -2.36 -1.59 -10.63
CA ILE A 50 -1.16 -0.96 -10.05
C ILE A 50 0.02 -0.85 -11.06
N HIS A 51 -0.16 -1.39 -12.25
CA HIS A 51 0.80 -1.40 -13.36
C HIS A 51 0.02 -1.47 -14.69
N ASP A 52 0.59 -0.88 -15.75
CA ASP A 52 0.06 -1.01 -17.12
C ASP A 52 0.15 -2.45 -17.65
#